data_AF-A0A9E0NT36-F1
#
_entry.id   AF-A0A9E0NT36-F1
#
_cell.length_a   1.000
_cell.length_b   1.000
_cell.length_c   1.000
_cell.angle_alpha   90.00
_cell.angle_beta   90.00
_cell.angle_gamma   90.00
#
_symmetry.space_group_name_H-M   'P 1'
#
loop_
_entity.id
_entity.type
_entity.pdbx_description
1 polymer ?
#
loop_
_entity_poly.entity_id
_entity_poly.type
_entity_poly.pdbx_seq_one_letter_code
_entity_poly.pdbx_strand_id
1 'polypeptide(L)'
;WEFSLTVLAAILAVLGYSVNESVVVFDRIRENFRKPAMRGHTTAEIINNAITATMSRTFITHGSTETMVLAMLLFGGPALHGFAMALTIGIVFGIYSSVLVASPIALALGVKREHMLKPVKPKQEAVV
;
A
#
# COMPACT_ATOMS: atom_id res chain seq x y z
N TRP A 1 -28.89 9.11 6.75
CA TRP A 1 -27.57 8.53 7.08
C TRP A 1 -27.46 8.59 8.60
N GLU A 2 -27.47 7.44 9.27
CA GLU A 2 -27.34 7.37 10.73
C GLU A 2 -25.94 6.88 11.08
N PHE A 3 -25.26 7.59 11.99
CA PHE A 3 -23.95 7.17 12.48
C PHE A 3 -24.14 6.14 13.60
N SER A 4 -23.94 4.86 13.25
CA SER A 4 -24.07 3.73 14.17
C SER A 4 -22.70 3.16 14.56
N LEU A 5 -22.68 2.30 15.59
CA LEU A 5 -21.47 1.54 15.96
C LEU A 5 -20.95 0.67 14.81
N THR A 6 -21.83 0.19 13.93
CA THR A 6 -21.43 -0.57 12.73
C THR A 6 -20.71 0.32 11.73
N VAL A 7 -21.16 1.56 11.52
CA VAL A 7 -20.44 2.52 10.66
C VAL A 7 -19.07 2.88 11.25
N LEU A 8 -18.97 3.07 12.56
CA LEU A 8 -17.68 3.30 13.22
C LEU A 8 -16.72 2.11 13.04
N ALA A 9 -17.21 0.87 13.21
CA ALA A 9 -16.43 -0.34 12.97
C ALA A 9 -15.95 -0.43 11.52
N ALA A 10 -16.80 -0.07 10.55
CA ALA A 10 -16.42 -0.03 9.14
C ALA A 10 -15.28 0.96 8.89
N ILE A 11 -15.36 2.18 9.47
CA ILE A 11 -14.31 3.20 9.32
C ILE A 11 -12.96 2.68 9.87
N LEU A 12 -12.96 2.06 11.05
CA LEU A 12 -11.75 1.49 11.63
C LEU A 12 -11.16 0.36 10.76
N ALA A 13 -12.02 -0.48 10.18
CA ALA A 13 -11.61 -1.53 9.25
C ALA A 13 -11.00 -0.94 7.96
N VAL A 14 -11.60 0.10 7.40
CA VAL A 14 -11.09 0.81 6.21
C VAL A 14 -9.72 1.42 6.47
N LEU A 15 -9.52 2.05 7.63
CA LEU A 15 -8.22 2.63 8.00
C LEU A 15 -7.13 1.55 8.04
N GLY A 16 -7.44 0.39 8.63
CA GLY A 16 -6.52 -0.76 8.64
C GLY A 16 -6.17 -1.24 7.23
N TYR A 17 -7.17 -1.43 6.36
CA TYR A 17 -6.97 -1.85 4.97
C TYR A 17 -6.13 -0.84 4.18
N SER A 18 -6.44 0.45 4.31
CA SER A 18 -5.72 1.51 3.58
C SER A 18 -4.25 1.61 4.01
N VAL A 19 -3.97 1.53 5.32
CA VAL A 19 -2.59 1.59 5.83
C VAL A 19 -1.80 0.35 5.42
N ASN A 20 -2.43 -0.84 5.44
CA ASN A 20 -1.81 -2.08 5.00
C ASN A 20 -1.26 -1.96 3.57
N GLU A 21 -2.08 -1.47 2.62
CA GLU A 21 -1.64 -1.35 1.23
C GLU A 21 -0.49 -0.37 1.06
N SER A 22 -0.58 0.78 1.73
CA SER A 22 0.49 1.77 1.71
C SER A 22 1.82 1.17 2.22
N VAL A 23 1.79 0.44 3.34
CA VAL A 23 2.99 -0.20 3.91
C VAL A 23 3.61 -1.21 2.95
N VAL A 24 2.79 -2.06 2.31
CA VAL A 24 3.28 -3.08 1.36
C VAL A 24 3.98 -2.44 0.15
N VAL A 25 3.40 -1.39 -0.43
CA VAL A 25 4.00 -0.67 -1.57
C VAL A 25 5.30 0.02 -1.14
N PHE A 26 5.29 0.74 -0.02
CA PHE A 26 6.49 1.42 0.47
C PHE A 26 7.61 0.45 0.84
N ASP A 27 7.30 -0.70 1.42
CA ASP A 27 8.30 -1.71 1.73
C ASP A 27 8.91 -2.30 0.45
N ARG A 28 8.08 -2.56 -0.57
CA ARG A 28 8.58 -3.05 -1.86
C ARG A 28 9.45 -2.03 -2.59
N ILE A 29 9.11 -0.75 -2.52
CA ILE A 29 9.96 0.34 -3.03
C ILE A 29 11.31 0.31 -2.32
N ARG A 30 11.33 0.23 -0.98
CA ARG A 30 12.57 0.15 -0.17
C ARG A 30 13.41 -1.08 -0.51
N GLU A 31 12.77 -2.23 -0.71
CA GLU A 31 13.44 -3.48 -1.12
C GLU A 31 14.07 -3.31 -2.51
N ASN A 32 13.34 -2.75 -3.48
CA ASN A 32 13.84 -2.52 -4.83
C ASN A 32 15.04 -1.56 -4.88
N PHE A 33 15.07 -0.52 -4.02
CA PHE A 33 16.27 0.34 -3.88
C PHE A 33 17.52 -0.41 -3.38
N ARG A 34 17.34 -1.46 -2.57
CA ARG A 34 18.44 -2.26 -2.01
C ARG A 34 18.90 -3.38 -2.95
N LYS A 35 18.10 -3.78 -3.93
CA LYS A 35 18.45 -4.85 -4.88
C LYS A 35 19.64 -4.46 -5.77
N PRO A 36 20.67 -5.32 -5.87
CA PRO A 36 21.81 -5.10 -6.77
C PRO A 36 21.41 -5.01 -8.24
N ALA A 37 20.42 -5.81 -8.67
CA ALA A 37 19.91 -5.83 -10.04
C ALA A 37 19.23 -4.51 -10.46
N MET A 38 18.77 -3.71 -9.48
CA MET A 38 18.17 -2.41 -9.74
C MET A 38 19.20 -1.26 -9.69
N ARG A 39 20.51 -1.57 -9.68
CA ARG A 39 21.59 -0.57 -9.74
C ARG A 39 21.65 0.05 -11.14
N GLY A 40 21.53 1.37 -11.22
CA GLY A 40 21.53 2.12 -12.48
C GLY A 40 20.14 2.54 -12.99
N HIS A 41 19.07 1.92 -12.47
CA HIS A 41 17.70 2.32 -12.79
C HIS A 41 17.32 3.64 -12.13
N THR A 42 16.47 4.41 -12.82
CA THR A 42 15.93 5.67 -12.29
C THR A 42 14.98 5.40 -11.13
N THR A 43 14.81 6.39 -10.24
CA THR A 43 13.82 6.34 -9.14
C THR A 43 12.42 5.97 -9.66
N ALA A 44 12.02 6.51 -10.82
CA ALA A 44 10.74 6.22 -11.45
C ALA A 44 10.59 4.74 -11.87
N GLU A 45 11.63 4.16 -12.47
CA GLU A 45 11.63 2.74 -12.87
C GLU A 45 11.57 1.80 -11.66
N ILE A 46 12.30 2.12 -10.59
CA ILE A 46 12.30 1.36 -9.34
C ILE A 46 10.90 1.33 -8.71
N ILE A 47 10.23 2.49 -8.70
CA ILE A 47 8.87 2.63 -8.18
C ILE A 47 7.88 1.89 -9.09
N ASN A 48 7.96 2.07 -10.41
CA ASN A 48 7.07 1.38 -11.35
C ASN A 48 7.19 -0.15 -11.22
N ASN A 49 8.41 -0.67 -11.07
CA ASN A 49 8.62 -2.09 -10.79
C ASN A 49 7.98 -2.53 -9.46
N ALA A 50 8.06 -1.70 -8.42
CA ALA A 50 7.44 -2.00 -7.13
C ALA A 50 5.91 -2.09 -7.25
N ILE A 51 5.28 -1.13 -7.94
CA ILE A 51 3.82 -1.12 -8.18
C ILE A 51 3.40 -2.38 -8.94
N THR A 52 4.07 -2.69 -10.05
CA THR A 52 3.74 -3.88 -10.86
C THR A 52 3.90 -5.17 -10.04
N ALA A 53 4.93 -5.25 -9.20
CA ALA A 53 5.15 -6.41 -8.35
C ALA A 53 4.10 -6.56 -7.23
N THR A 54 3.54 -5.45 -6.72
CA THR A 54 2.49 -5.49 -5.70
C THR A 54 1.09 -5.62 -6.28
N MET A 55 0.88 -5.28 -7.56
CA MET A 55 -0.44 -5.28 -8.22
C MET A 55 -1.17 -6.62 -8.09
N SER A 56 -0.49 -7.75 -8.34
CA SER A 56 -1.13 -9.07 -8.25
C SER A 56 -1.60 -9.38 -6.82
N ARG A 57 -0.82 -8.98 -5.81
CA ARG A 57 -1.21 -9.16 -4.41
C ARG A 57 -2.44 -8.30 -4.09
N THR A 58 -2.39 -7.02 -4.42
CA THR A 58 -3.49 -6.07 -4.20
C THR A 58 -4.77 -6.57 -4.88
N PHE A 59 -4.70 -7.06 -6.11
CA PHE A 59 -5.85 -7.62 -6.81
C PHE A 59 -6.44 -8.84 -6.08
N ILE A 60 -5.59 -9.76 -5.59
CA ILE A 60 -6.06 -10.96 -4.89
C ILE A 60 -6.67 -10.59 -3.53
N THR A 61 -5.98 -9.79 -2.72
CA THR A 61 -6.44 -9.45 -1.36
C THR A 61 -7.67 -8.55 -1.39
N HIS A 62 -7.65 -7.49 -2.19
CA HIS A 62 -8.80 -6.60 -2.28
C HIS A 62 -9.92 -7.19 -3.11
N GLY A 63 -9.63 -7.87 -4.23
CA GLY A 63 -10.68 -8.48 -5.04
C GLY A 63 -11.46 -9.54 -4.27
N SER A 64 -10.79 -10.38 -3.50
CA SER A 64 -11.47 -11.37 -2.64
C SER A 64 -12.31 -10.71 -1.54
N THR A 65 -11.77 -9.67 -0.89
CA THR A 65 -12.49 -8.93 0.15
C THR A 65 -13.69 -8.19 -0.43
N GLU A 66 -13.51 -7.50 -1.55
CA GLU A 66 -14.55 -6.73 -2.23
C GLU A 66 -15.65 -7.67 -2.72
N THR A 67 -15.31 -8.87 -3.21
CA THR A 67 -16.33 -9.87 -3.59
C THR A 67 -17.23 -10.23 -2.39
N MET A 68 -16.65 -10.44 -1.21
CA MET A 68 -17.40 -10.69 0.02
C MET A 68 -18.24 -9.46 0.42
N VAL A 69 -17.66 -8.26 0.41
CA VAL A 69 -18.36 -7.03 0.80
C VAL A 69 -19.49 -6.69 -0.16
N LEU A 70 -19.32 -6.92 -1.47
CA LEU A 70 -20.38 -6.76 -2.47
C LEU A 70 -21.54 -7.74 -2.24
N ALA A 71 -21.24 -8.99 -1.86
CA ALA A 71 -22.29 -9.92 -1.47
C ALA A 71 -23.05 -9.41 -0.23
N MET A 72 -22.35 -8.85 0.77
CA MET A 72 -23.00 -8.22 1.92
C MET A 72 -23.80 -6.96 1.53
N LEU A 73 -23.33 -6.18 0.56
CA LEU A 73 -23.99 -4.96 0.11
C LEU A 73 -25.30 -5.24 -0.61
N LEU A 74 -25.32 -6.27 -1.46
CA LEU A 74 -26.48 -6.67 -2.26
C LEU A 74 -27.46 -7.55 -1.50
N PHE A 75 -26.98 -8.48 -0.66
CA PHE A 75 -27.80 -9.51 -0.01
C PHE A 75 -27.87 -9.39 1.52
N GLY A 76 -27.07 -8.52 2.16
CA GLY A 76 -26.96 -8.43 3.64
C GLY A 76 -28.05 -7.63 4.35
N GLY A 77 -28.93 -6.94 3.62
CA GLY A 77 -30.06 -6.19 4.19
C GLY A 77 -29.69 -4.88 4.91
N PRO A 78 -30.67 -4.19 5.52
CA PRO A 78 -30.51 -2.80 5.98
C PRO A 78 -29.48 -2.61 7.10
N ALA A 79 -29.33 -3.60 7.98
CA ALA A 79 -28.41 -3.54 9.11
C ALA A 79 -26.93 -3.54 8.70
N LEU A 80 -26.60 -4.23 7.60
CA LEU A 80 -25.23 -4.36 7.09
C LEU A 80 -24.93 -3.40 5.94
N HIS A 81 -25.95 -2.82 5.31
CA HIS A 81 -25.78 -1.97 4.13
C HIS A 81 -24.82 -0.79 4.37
N GLY A 82 -24.96 -0.07 5.49
CA GLY A 82 -24.06 1.04 5.83
C GLY A 82 -22.61 0.60 6.10
N PHE A 83 -22.43 -0.58 6.68
CA PHE A 83 -21.11 -1.17 6.92
C PHE A 83 -20.43 -1.59 5.61
N ALA A 84 -21.16 -2.32 4.76
CA ALA A 84 -20.66 -2.78 3.47
C ALA A 84 -20.36 -1.60 2.54
N MET A 85 -21.21 -0.57 2.52
CA MET A 85 -20.98 0.64 1.73
C MET A 85 -19.68 1.35 2.14
N ALA A 86 -19.47 1.53 3.44
CA ALA A 86 -18.25 2.16 3.96
C ALA A 86 -17.00 1.33 3.62
N LEU A 87 -17.06 0.00 3.73
CA LEU A 87 -15.95 -0.88 3.36
C LEU A 87 -15.65 -0.85 1.85
N THR A 88 -16.66 -0.96 0.98
CA THR A 88 -16.49 -0.90 -0.48
C THR A 88 -15.82 0.40 -0.90
N ILE A 89 -16.32 1.55 -0.42
CA ILE A 89 -15.71 2.86 -0.70
C ILE A 89 -14.28 2.88 -0.18
N GLY A 90 -14.07 2.46 1.06
CA GLY A 90 -12.75 2.47 1.69
C GLY A 90 -11.72 1.60 1.00
N ILE A 91 -12.10 0.42 0.53
CA ILE A 91 -11.23 -0.49 -0.21
C ILE A 91 -10.84 0.13 -1.57
N VAL A 92 -11.81 0.62 -2.33
CA VAL A 92 -11.55 1.22 -3.66
C VAL A 92 -10.64 2.44 -3.54
N PHE A 93 -10.95 3.37 -2.64
CA PHE A 93 -10.12 4.56 -2.42
C PHE A 93 -8.78 4.23 -1.74
N GLY A 94 -8.71 3.18 -0.92
CA GLY A 94 -7.49 2.69 -0.29
C GLY A 94 -6.45 2.19 -1.31
N ILE A 95 -6.91 1.39 -2.28
CA ILE A 95 -6.07 0.91 -3.40
C ILE A 95 -5.61 2.08 -4.26
N TYR A 96 -6.57 2.93 -4.67
CA TYR A 96 -6.29 4.08 -5.52
C TYR A 96 -5.26 5.02 -4.88
N SER A 97 -5.44 5.36 -3.60
CA SER A 97 -4.51 6.24 -2.89
C SER A 97 -3.14 5.60 -2.70
N SER A 98 -3.07 4.31 -2.34
CA SER A 98 -1.78 3.65 -2.07
C SER A 98 -0.90 3.53 -3.32
N VAL A 99 -1.50 3.32 -4.51
CA VAL A 99 -0.75 3.17 -5.76
C VAL A 99 -0.39 4.53 -6.38
N LEU A 100 -1.35 5.46 -6.43
CA LEU A 100 -1.18 6.73 -7.14
C LEU A 100 -0.55 7.84 -6.29
N VAL A 101 -0.55 7.73 -4.96
CA VAL A 101 0.09 8.72 -4.09
C VAL A 101 1.51 8.31 -3.73
N ALA A 102 1.81 7.02 -3.58
CA ALA A 102 3.16 6.55 -3.24
C ALA A 102 4.22 6.94 -4.30
N SER A 103 3.85 6.90 -5.57
CA SER A 103 4.75 7.20 -6.70
C SER A 103 5.16 8.68 -6.78
N PRO A 104 4.22 9.65 -6.80
CA PRO A 104 4.57 11.06 -6.78
C PRO A 104 5.15 11.50 -5.44
N ILE A 105 4.78 10.93 -4.29
CA ILE A 105 5.41 11.28 -3.01
C ILE A 105 6.88 10.86 -2.98
N ALA A 106 7.20 9.64 -3.43
CA ALA A 106 8.59 9.17 -3.46
C ALA A 106 9.45 9.98 -4.46
N LEU A 107 8.87 10.46 -5.56
CA LEU A 107 9.52 11.36 -6.51
C LEU A 107 9.66 12.79 -5.95
N ALA A 108 8.61 13.33 -5.33
CA ALA A 108 8.58 14.68 -4.77
C ALA A 108 9.50 14.85 -3.55
N LEU A 109 9.68 13.81 -2.75
CA LEU A 109 10.64 13.79 -1.64
C LEU A 109 12.11 13.67 -2.10
N GLY A 110 12.36 13.62 -3.41
CA GLY A 110 13.72 13.58 -3.96
C GLY A 110 14.50 12.36 -3.48
N VAL A 111 13.83 11.22 -3.29
CA VAL A 111 14.44 10.02 -2.71
C VAL A 111 15.60 9.56 -3.59
N LYS A 112 16.82 9.76 -3.09
CA LYS A 112 18.04 9.23 -3.67
C LYS A 112 18.33 7.86 -3.06
N ARG A 113 18.90 6.97 -3.88
CA ARG A 113 19.34 5.64 -3.45
C ARG A 113 20.24 5.69 -2.20
N GLU A 114 21.05 6.75 -2.10
CA GLU A 114 21.96 7.03 -0.99
C GLU A 114 21.24 7.12 0.38
N HIS A 115 19.99 7.61 0.42
CA HIS A 115 19.22 7.70 1.67
C HIS A 115 18.66 6.35 2.13
N MET A 116 18.60 5.36 1.24
CA MET A 116 18.00 4.04 1.48
C MET A 116 19.06 2.94 1.72
N LEU A 117 20.33 3.24 1.42
CA LEU A 117 21.48 2.37 1.66
C LEU A 117 22.09 2.71 3.02
N LYS A 118 22.36 1.70 3.86
CA LYS A 118 23.14 1.93 5.09
C LYS A 118 24.52 2.46 4.69
N PRO A 119 25.05 3.51 5.36
CA PRO A 119 26.40 3.98 5.07
C PRO A 119 27.36 2.81 5.24
N VAL A 120 28.21 2.58 4.23
CA VAL A 120 29.28 1.59 4.32
C VAL A 120 30.20 2.08 5.43
N LYS A 121 30.14 1.44 6.61
CA LYS A 121 31.15 1.68 7.64
C LYS A 121 32.50 1.32 6.99
N PRO A 122 33.47 2.25 6.94
CA PRO A 122 34.80 1.89 6.46
C PRO A 122 35.26 0.71 7.31
N LYS A 123 35.66 -0.38 6.65
CA LYS A 123 36.39 -1.46 7.34
C LYS A 123 37.57 -0.77 7.99
N GLN A 124 37.59 -0.71 9.33
CA GLN A 124 38.82 -0.47 10.05
C GLN A 124 39.78 -1.54 9.53
N GLU A 125 40.74 -1.12 8.71
CA GLU A 125 41.94 -1.91 8.47
C GLU A 125 42.45 -2.26 9.85
N ALA A 126 42.45 -3.56 10.16
CA ALA A 126 43.18 -4.07 11.29
C ALA A 126 44.64 -3.67 11.02
N VAL A 127 45.06 -2.59 11.66
CA VAL A 127 46.45 -2.17 11.71
C VAL A 127 47.18 -3.32 12.38
N VAL A 128 48.08 -3.90 11.58
CA VAL A 128 49.07 -4.95 11.83
C VAL A 128 49.50 -5.08 13.30
#